data_AF-A0A8S1ERW6-F1
#
_entry.id   AF-A0A8S1ERW6-F1
#
_cell.length_a   1.000
_cell.length_b   1.000
_cell.length_c   1.000
_cell.angle_alpha   90.00
_cell.angle_beta   90.00
_cell.angle_gamma   90.00
#
_symmetry.space_group_name_H-M   'P 1'
#
loop_
_entity.id
_entity.type
_entity.pdbx_description
1 polymer ?
#
loop_
_entity_poly.entity_id
_entity_poly.type
_entity_poly.pdbx_seq_one_letter_code
_entity_poly.pdbx_strand_id
1 'polypeptide(L)'
;MDQYVLLLKQFVSACTANPNLLHDPKLEFYRDYLQSLGATIPPKTEKASKSTPKEEPKEEMPAEEEEKPKPTEIPFPEIDNSGVIEPDTDFDLPMGDVTKQPTDADLEKASEERDKANEAFSNGDFDAALKHFTAAIEANPGSAILYARRANVLLKLKRPNAAIADCNKAISINPDSATAYKFRGRANRLLGKWVEAKQDLAVACKIDYDETANEWLKEVEPNTVLKFKKETE
;
A
#
# COMPACT_ATOMS: atom_id res chain seq x y z
N MET A 1 -15.34 3.79 -8.02
CA MET A 1 -16.65 4.23 -7.48
C MET A 1 -17.65 3.08 -7.48
N ASP A 2 -17.69 2.28 -8.56
CA ASP A 2 -18.69 1.21 -8.75
C ASP A 2 -18.62 0.07 -7.71
N GLN A 3 -17.42 -0.32 -7.28
CA GLN A 3 -17.24 -1.35 -6.25
C GLN A 3 -17.83 -0.94 -4.89
N TYR A 4 -17.64 0.33 -4.49
CA TYR A 4 -18.18 0.85 -3.24
C TYR A 4 -19.71 0.95 -3.28
N VAL A 5 -20.28 1.30 -4.43
CA VAL A 5 -21.73 1.32 -4.64
C VAL A 5 -22.32 -0.09 -4.57
N LEU A 6 -21.64 -1.09 -5.13
CA LEU A 6 -22.07 -2.49 -5.06
C LEU A 6 -22.08 -3.00 -3.61
N LEU A 7 -21.01 -2.72 -2.86
CA LEU A 7 -20.89 -3.10 -1.46
C LEU A 7 -21.99 -2.45 -0.60
N LEU A 8 -22.28 -1.17 -0.84
CA LEU A 8 -23.35 -0.46 -0.15
C LEU A 8 -24.71 -1.09 -0.44
N LYS A 9 -25.00 -1.45 -1.69
CA LYS A 9 -26.24 -2.14 -2.07
C LYS A 9 -26.40 -3.48 -1.36
N GLN A 10 -25.33 -4.27 -1.27
CA GLN A 10 -25.34 -5.55 -0.56
C GLN A 10 -25.58 -5.36 0.93
N PHE A 11 -24.91 -4.40 1.56
CA PHE A 11 -25.09 -4.11 2.98
C PHE A 11 -26.50 -3.64 3.31
N VAL A 12 -27.09 -2.77 2.49
CA VAL A 12 -28.50 -2.35 2.65
C VAL A 12 -29.43 -3.54 2.54
N SER A 13 -29.22 -4.43 1.55
CA SER A 13 -30.01 -5.66 1.41
C SER A 13 -29.91 -6.56 2.65
N ALA A 14 -28.71 -6.73 3.21
CA ALA A 14 -28.51 -7.50 4.44
C ALA A 14 -29.25 -6.89 5.64
N CYS A 15 -29.17 -5.57 5.82
CA CYS A 15 -29.90 -4.87 6.89
C CYS A 15 -31.42 -4.98 6.74
N THR A 16 -31.93 -4.99 5.49
CA THR A 16 -33.37 -5.20 5.24
C THR A 16 -33.82 -6.62 5.55
N ALA A 17 -32.97 -7.62 5.28
CA ALA A 17 -33.28 -9.03 5.57
C ALA A 17 -33.17 -9.34 7.06
N ASN A 18 -32.22 -8.71 7.76
CA ASN A 18 -32.00 -8.89 9.19
C ASN A 18 -31.72 -7.55 9.90
N PRO A 19 -32.76 -6.87 10.41
CA PRO A 19 -32.61 -5.60 11.12
C PRO A 19 -31.76 -5.69 12.41
N ASN A 20 -31.57 -6.89 12.98
CA ASN A 20 -30.74 -7.05 14.17
C ASN A 20 -29.25 -6.76 13.89
N LEU A 21 -28.80 -6.79 12.63
CA LEU A 21 -27.45 -6.37 12.24
C LEU A 21 -27.14 -4.95 12.69
N LEU A 22 -28.12 -4.05 12.65
CA LEU A 22 -27.94 -2.67 13.11
C LEU A 22 -27.63 -2.56 14.60
N HIS A 23 -27.84 -3.63 15.38
CA HIS A 23 -27.54 -3.71 16.82
C HIS A 23 -26.17 -4.33 17.13
N ASP A 24 -25.38 -4.68 16.11
CA ASP A 24 -24.00 -5.11 16.31
C ASP A 24 -23.16 -3.93 16.85
N PRO A 25 -22.40 -4.10 17.95
CA PRO A 25 -21.51 -3.06 18.48
C PRO A 25 -20.56 -2.47 17.43
N LYS A 26 -20.12 -3.27 16.44
CA LYS A 26 -19.24 -2.80 15.37
C LYS A 26 -19.92 -1.78 14.43
N LEU A 27 -21.24 -1.71 14.44
CA LEU A 27 -22.05 -0.81 13.60
C LEU A 27 -22.65 0.37 14.37
N GLU A 28 -22.17 0.65 15.58
CA GLU A 28 -22.62 1.78 16.41
C GLU A 28 -22.51 3.12 15.67
N PHE A 29 -21.37 3.40 15.03
CA PHE A 29 -21.17 4.63 14.24
C PHE A 29 -22.23 4.81 13.13
N TYR A 30 -22.67 3.71 12.53
CA TYR A 30 -23.65 3.74 11.44
C TYR A 30 -25.07 3.92 11.97
N ARG A 31 -25.38 3.31 13.13
CA ARG A 31 -26.63 3.53 13.86
C ARG A 31 -26.77 5.00 14.28
N ASP A 32 -25.71 5.58 14.85
CA ASP A 32 -25.69 6.98 15.28
C ASP A 32 -25.90 7.91 14.09
N TYR A 33 -25.25 7.60 12.97
CA TYR A 33 -25.46 8.33 11.71
C TYR A 33 -26.92 8.26 11.26
N LEU A 34 -27.53 7.07 11.22
CA LEU A 34 -28.94 6.91 10.84
C LEU A 34 -29.89 7.69 11.76
N GLN A 35 -29.65 7.65 13.07
CA GLN A 35 -30.44 8.40 14.05
C GLN A 35 -30.26 9.91 13.90
N SER A 36 -29.04 10.37 13.55
CA SER A 36 -28.78 11.80 13.26
C SER A 36 -29.58 12.32 12.06
N LEU A 37 -29.92 11.43 11.11
CA LEU A 37 -30.78 11.71 9.97
C LEU A 37 -32.28 11.58 10.29
N GLY A 38 -32.64 11.27 11.54
CA GLY A 38 -34.01 11.07 11.99
C GLY A 38 -34.60 9.69 11.63
N ALA A 39 -33.76 8.70 11.28
CA ALA A 39 -34.24 7.37 10.99
C ALA A 39 -34.59 6.59 12.27
N THR A 40 -35.70 5.86 12.24
CA THR A 40 -36.14 4.99 13.35
C THR A 40 -35.52 3.60 13.19
N ILE A 41 -34.73 3.17 14.17
CA ILE A 41 -34.10 1.85 14.18
C ILE A 41 -35.08 0.82 14.77
N PRO A 42 -35.35 -0.32 14.09
CA PRO A 42 -36.18 -1.39 14.63
C PRO A 42 -35.66 -1.92 15.98
N PRO A 43 -36.52 -2.40 16.90
CA PRO A 43 -36.08 -2.96 18.18
C PRO A 43 -35.40 -4.33 18.00
N LYS A 44 -34.45 -4.65 18.89
CA LYS A 44 -33.73 -5.94 18.89
C LYS A 44 -34.70 -7.08 19.19
N THR A 45 -34.85 -8.02 18.27
CA THR A 45 -35.73 -9.18 18.45
C THR A 45 -34.94 -10.37 19.00
N GLU A 46 -35.13 -10.68 20.28
CA GLU A 46 -34.60 -11.90 20.91
C GLU A 46 -35.64 -13.02 20.80
N LYS A 47 -35.37 -14.04 19.97
CA LYS A 47 -36.05 -15.34 20.10
C LYS A 47 -35.06 -16.49 19.98
N ALA A 48 -34.85 -17.18 21.11
CA ALA A 48 -34.18 -18.47 21.23
C ALA A 48 -35.21 -19.61 21.43
N SER A 49 -35.13 -20.62 20.56
CA SER A 49 -35.40 -22.07 20.71
C SER A 49 -36.16 -22.69 21.95
N LYS A 50 -37.21 -23.50 21.61
CA LYS A 50 -37.74 -24.80 22.17
C LYS A 50 -38.87 -24.86 23.25
N SER A 51 -40.05 -25.41 22.86
CA SER A 51 -40.71 -26.70 23.28
C SER A 51 -42.28 -26.70 23.30
N THR A 52 -42.90 -27.75 22.72
CA THR A 52 -44.33 -28.15 22.47
C THR A 52 -45.07 -28.77 23.69
N PRO A 53 -46.35 -29.31 23.70
CA PRO A 53 -47.29 -29.72 22.59
C PRO A 53 -48.84 -29.49 22.77
N LYS A 54 -49.63 -29.62 21.67
CA LYS A 54 -50.97 -30.28 21.62
C LYS A 54 -51.46 -30.58 20.18
N GLU A 55 -51.99 -31.81 20.00
CA GLU A 55 -52.57 -32.60 18.86
C GLU A 55 -53.64 -31.88 17.99
N GLU A 56 -54.01 -32.20 16.73
CA GLU A 56 -53.96 -33.35 15.75
C GLU A 56 -54.53 -32.83 14.36
N PRO A 57 -54.66 -33.57 13.22
CA PRO A 57 -53.70 -34.35 12.40
C PRO A 57 -53.80 -34.17 10.84
N LYS A 58 -52.86 -34.81 10.10
CA LYS A 58 -52.82 -35.20 8.65
C LYS A 58 -52.43 -34.09 7.64
N GLU A 59 -51.48 -34.26 6.70
CA GLU A 59 -51.05 -35.41 5.87
C GLU A 59 -49.59 -35.22 5.40
N GLU A 60 -48.88 -36.31 5.11
CA GLU A 60 -47.42 -36.42 4.89
C GLU A 60 -46.93 -35.99 3.49
N MET A 61 -45.67 -35.52 3.40
CA MET A 61 -44.56 -35.98 2.51
C MET A 61 -43.47 -34.90 2.27
N PRO A 62 -42.23 -35.28 1.89
CA PRO A 62 -41.06 -35.54 2.72
C PRO A 62 -40.20 -34.30 3.02
N ALA A 63 -39.48 -34.32 4.15
CA ALA A 63 -38.55 -33.27 4.56
C ALA A 63 -37.21 -33.39 3.80
N GLU A 64 -36.91 -32.41 2.95
CA GLU A 64 -35.53 -32.05 2.63
C GLU A 64 -34.96 -31.30 3.84
N GLU A 65 -33.86 -31.80 4.40
CA GLU A 65 -33.08 -31.08 5.40
C GLU A 65 -32.50 -29.81 4.76
N GLU A 66 -33.19 -28.69 4.89
CA GLU A 66 -32.59 -27.37 4.68
C GLU A 66 -31.52 -27.15 5.74
N GLU A 67 -30.28 -27.48 5.39
CA GLU A 67 -29.08 -27.08 6.10
C GLU A 67 -29.10 -25.55 6.23
N LYS A 68 -29.38 -25.04 7.43
CA LYS A 68 -29.31 -23.60 7.71
C LYS A 68 -27.96 -23.10 7.20
N PRO A 69 -27.90 -22.11 6.28
CA PRO A 69 -26.62 -21.60 5.82
C PRO A 69 -25.89 -21.07 7.04
N LYS A 70 -24.75 -21.70 7.38
CA LYS A 70 -23.78 -21.12 8.31
C LYS A 70 -23.54 -19.68 7.85
N PRO A 71 -23.45 -18.69 8.76
CA PRO A 71 -23.03 -17.36 8.38
C PRO A 71 -21.68 -17.52 7.71
N THR A 72 -21.64 -17.35 6.39
CA THR A 72 -20.39 -17.21 5.66
C THR A 72 -19.80 -15.91 6.19
N GLU A 73 -18.78 -16.01 7.03
CA GLU A 73 -17.91 -14.88 7.32
C GLU A 73 -17.48 -14.33 5.97
N ILE A 74 -18.00 -13.15 5.62
CA ILE A 74 -17.51 -12.43 4.45
C ILE A 74 -16.04 -12.17 4.79
N PRO A 75 -15.07 -12.75 4.05
CA PRO A 75 -13.67 -12.60 4.39
C PRO A 75 -13.36 -11.10 4.43
N PHE A 76 -12.74 -10.64 5.52
CA PHE A 76 -12.21 -9.29 5.54
C PHE A 76 -11.32 -9.10 4.30
N PRO A 77 -11.38 -7.95 3.61
CA PRO A 77 -10.53 -7.71 2.47
C PRO A 77 -9.07 -7.98 2.88
N GLU A 78 -8.47 -8.95 2.22
CA GLU A 78 -7.10 -9.35 2.49
C GLU A 78 -6.13 -8.25 2.05
N ILE A 79 -4.91 -8.27 2.57
CA ILE A 79 -3.87 -7.36 2.10
C ILE A 79 -3.64 -7.65 0.63
N ASP A 80 -3.86 -6.66 -0.23
CA ASP A 80 -3.61 -6.79 -1.66
C ASP A 80 -2.11 -6.75 -1.92
N ASN A 81 -1.49 -7.92 -2.02
CA ASN A 81 -0.08 -8.06 -2.36
C ASN A 81 0.19 -8.00 -3.88
N SER A 82 -0.76 -7.52 -4.68
CA SER A 82 -0.56 -7.31 -6.12
C SER A 82 0.65 -6.39 -6.38
N GLY A 83 1.57 -6.90 -7.18
CA GLY A 83 2.81 -6.21 -7.55
C GLY A 83 3.88 -6.18 -6.46
N VAL A 84 3.69 -6.87 -5.33
CA VAL A 84 4.80 -7.22 -4.42
C VAL A 84 5.71 -8.21 -5.14
N ILE A 85 7.01 -7.99 -5.03
CA ILE A 85 8.05 -8.82 -5.66
C ILE A 85 8.97 -9.39 -4.59
N GLU A 86 9.70 -10.44 -4.96
CA GLU A 86 10.73 -10.98 -4.10
C GLU A 86 11.85 -9.94 -3.87
N PRO A 87 12.41 -9.87 -2.65
CA PRO A 87 13.54 -8.99 -2.38
C PRO A 87 14.76 -9.38 -3.20
N ASP A 88 15.46 -8.41 -3.79
CA ASP A 88 16.75 -8.64 -4.44
C ASP A 88 17.81 -9.03 -3.41
N THR A 89 18.60 -10.06 -3.75
CA THR A 89 19.59 -10.70 -2.87
C THR A 89 20.99 -10.11 -3.00
N ASP A 90 21.32 -9.52 -4.16
CA ASP A 90 22.59 -8.85 -4.45
C ASP A 90 22.30 -7.34 -4.62
N PHE A 91 22.38 -6.59 -3.52
CA PHE A 91 22.04 -5.16 -3.48
C PHE A 91 23.23 -4.25 -3.13
N ASP A 92 24.39 -4.84 -2.88
CA ASP A 92 25.61 -4.12 -2.56
C ASP A 92 26.23 -3.51 -3.83
N LEU A 93 25.82 -2.28 -4.13
CA LEU A 93 26.36 -1.50 -5.23
C LEU A 93 27.48 -0.57 -4.74
N PRO A 94 28.46 -0.21 -5.60
CA PRO A 94 29.46 0.79 -5.25
C PRO A 94 28.81 2.11 -4.84
N MET A 95 29.13 2.58 -3.63
CA MET A 95 28.59 3.82 -3.06
C MET A 95 29.59 4.99 -3.11
N GLY A 96 30.75 4.79 -3.74
CA GLY A 96 31.85 5.75 -3.74
C GLY A 96 32.46 6.00 -2.35
N ASP A 97 33.57 6.73 -2.31
CA ASP A 97 34.23 7.11 -1.07
C ASP A 97 33.66 8.44 -0.55
N VAL A 98 32.83 8.36 0.49
CA VAL A 98 32.16 9.52 1.09
C VAL A 98 33.11 10.54 1.72
N THR A 99 34.38 10.19 1.91
CA THR A 99 35.41 11.10 2.43
C THR A 99 36.15 11.84 1.32
N LYS A 100 36.01 11.40 0.07
CA LYS A 100 36.59 12.06 -1.09
C LYS A 100 35.99 13.45 -1.25
N GLN A 101 36.85 14.45 -1.35
CA GLN A 101 36.48 15.78 -1.84
C GLN A 101 36.66 15.79 -3.38
N PRO A 102 35.57 15.87 -4.17
CA PRO A 102 35.67 15.85 -5.62
C PRO A 102 36.39 17.09 -6.14
N THR A 103 37.33 16.90 -7.05
CA THR A 103 37.94 18.01 -7.82
C THR A 103 36.99 18.51 -8.89
N ASP A 104 37.28 19.67 -9.51
CA ASP A 104 36.49 20.18 -10.64
C ASP A 104 36.40 19.15 -11.79
N ALA A 105 37.50 18.44 -12.07
CA ALA A 105 37.52 17.37 -13.06
C ALA A 105 36.64 16.17 -12.67
N ASP A 106 36.57 15.83 -11.37
CA ASP A 106 35.64 14.80 -10.89
C ASP A 106 34.18 15.24 -11.04
N LEU A 107 33.87 16.51 -10.76
CA LEU A 107 32.53 17.05 -10.90
C LEU A 107 32.08 17.11 -12.36
N GLU A 108 32.98 17.49 -13.27
CA GLU A 108 32.76 17.46 -14.71
C GLU A 108 32.48 16.03 -15.18
N LYS A 109 33.35 15.08 -14.82
CA LYS A 109 33.15 13.65 -15.10
C LYS A 109 31.82 13.14 -14.54
N ALA A 110 31.47 13.51 -13.31
CA ALA A 110 30.21 13.11 -12.70
C ALA A 110 29.00 13.66 -13.48
N SER A 111 29.08 14.89 -13.98
CA SER A 111 28.00 15.46 -14.81
C SER A 111 27.91 14.76 -16.16
N GLU A 112 29.02 14.48 -16.83
CA GLU A 112 29.02 13.76 -18.11
C GLU A 112 28.40 12.36 -17.97
N GLU A 113 28.82 11.60 -16.95
CA GLU A 113 28.26 10.27 -16.68
C GLU A 113 26.79 10.35 -16.27
N ARG A 114 26.38 11.38 -15.52
CA ARG A 114 24.96 11.63 -15.22
C ARG A 114 24.15 11.87 -16.50
N ASP A 115 24.66 12.63 -17.46
CA ASP A 115 23.95 12.94 -18.69
C ASP A 115 23.83 11.70 -19.59
N LYS A 116 24.89 10.90 -19.74
CA LYS A 116 24.84 9.58 -20.39
C LYS A 116 23.84 8.64 -19.72
N ALA A 117 23.79 8.65 -18.37
CA ALA A 117 22.85 7.83 -17.63
C ALA A 117 21.39 8.23 -17.90
N ASN A 118 21.11 9.54 -17.98
CA ASN A 118 19.78 10.04 -18.30
C ASN A 118 19.37 9.73 -19.75
N GLU A 119 20.30 9.79 -20.70
CA GLU A 119 20.07 9.38 -22.08
C GLU A 119 19.74 7.89 -22.16
N ALA A 120 20.57 7.03 -21.57
CA ALA A 120 20.33 5.60 -21.49
C ALA A 120 18.98 5.27 -20.84
N PHE A 121 18.64 5.94 -19.73
CA PHE A 121 17.34 5.79 -19.07
C PHE A 121 16.17 6.17 -19.99
N SER A 122 16.30 7.25 -20.75
CA SER A 122 15.27 7.71 -21.68
C SER A 122 15.08 6.76 -22.86
N ASN A 123 16.16 6.07 -23.27
CA ASN A 123 16.14 5.01 -24.27
C ASN A 123 15.65 3.66 -23.72
N GLY A 124 15.41 3.56 -22.40
CA GLY A 124 14.98 2.33 -21.73
C GLY A 124 16.11 1.34 -21.44
N ASP A 125 17.38 1.71 -21.69
CA ASP A 125 18.55 0.90 -21.34
C ASP A 125 18.93 1.15 -19.89
N PHE A 126 18.23 0.46 -18.98
CA PHE A 126 18.40 0.63 -17.56
C PHE A 126 19.72 0.06 -17.03
N ASP A 127 20.29 -0.97 -17.68
CA ASP A 127 21.60 -1.52 -17.31
C ASP A 127 22.72 -0.53 -17.64
N ALA A 128 22.68 0.11 -18.81
CA ALA A 128 23.62 1.18 -19.14
C ALA A 128 23.44 2.39 -18.22
N ALA A 129 22.20 2.80 -17.95
CA ALA A 129 21.91 3.88 -17.01
C ALA A 129 22.48 3.61 -15.62
N LEU A 130 22.34 2.37 -15.11
CA LEU A 130 22.89 1.95 -13.82
C LEU A 130 24.42 2.07 -13.78
N LYS A 131 25.09 1.63 -14.84
CA LYS A 131 26.57 1.73 -14.96
C LYS A 131 27.03 3.18 -14.93
N HIS A 132 26.40 4.03 -15.74
CA HIS A 132 26.75 5.45 -15.81
C HIS A 132 26.46 6.19 -14.50
N PHE A 133 25.32 5.94 -13.84
CA PHE A 133 25.07 6.52 -12.51
C PHE A 133 26.07 6.03 -11.46
N THR A 134 26.53 4.79 -11.54
CA THR A 134 27.56 4.27 -10.63
C THR A 134 28.89 5.00 -10.83
N ALA A 135 29.32 5.17 -12.07
CA ALA A 135 30.52 5.96 -12.39
C ALA A 135 30.40 7.43 -11.94
N ALA A 136 29.21 8.03 -12.09
CA ALA A 136 28.95 9.38 -11.61
C ALA A 136 29.06 9.49 -10.08
N ILE A 137 28.57 8.49 -9.35
CA ILE A 137 28.64 8.43 -7.87
C ILE A 137 30.09 8.24 -7.41
N GLU A 138 30.88 7.40 -8.07
CA GLU A 138 32.31 7.24 -7.74
C GLU A 138 33.11 8.54 -7.97
N ALA A 139 32.73 9.32 -8.98
CA ALA A 139 33.31 10.62 -9.24
C ALA A 139 32.88 11.66 -8.18
N ASN A 140 31.57 11.75 -7.88
CA ASN A 140 30.99 12.68 -6.91
C ASN A 140 30.08 11.97 -5.88
N PRO A 141 30.65 11.34 -4.84
CA PRO A 141 29.89 10.57 -3.85
C PRO A 141 29.11 11.44 -2.86
N GLY A 142 29.30 12.77 -2.88
CA GLY A 142 28.56 13.73 -2.05
C GLY A 142 27.26 14.22 -2.68
N SER A 143 26.88 13.73 -3.87
CA SER A 143 25.71 14.23 -4.59
C SER A 143 24.45 13.41 -4.31
N ALA A 144 23.55 13.94 -3.47
CA ALA A 144 22.27 13.29 -3.13
C ALA A 144 21.43 12.93 -4.37
N ILE A 145 21.45 13.80 -5.39
CA ILE A 145 20.65 13.61 -6.60
C ILE A 145 21.11 12.39 -7.41
N LEU A 146 22.41 12.06 -7.41
CA LEU A 146 22.92 10.90 -8.15
C LEU A 146 22.38 9.59 -7.58
N TYR A 147 22.41 9.43 -6.25
CA TYR A 147 21.83 8.26 -5.58
C TYR A 147 20.32 8.19 -5.80
N ALA A 148 19.58 9.30 -5.66
CA ALA A 148 18.13 9.29 -5.90
C ALA A 148 17.79 8.91 -7.35
N ARG A 149 18.58 9.34 -8.34
CA ARG A 149 18.39 8.97 -9.74
C ARG A 149 18.75 7.50 -10.00
N ARG A 150 19.85 7.00 -9.41
CA ARG A 150 20.20 5.57 -9.50
C ARG A 150 19.14 4.67 -8.86
N ALA A 151 18.57 5.08 -7.72
CA ALA A 151 17.45 4.39 -7.10
C ALA A 151 16.23 4.24 -8.05
N ASN A 152 15.92 5.27 -8.84
CA ASN A 152 14.87 5.18 -9.85
C ASN A 152 15.18 4.13 -10.92
N VAL A 153 16.44 4.06 -11.38
CA VAL A 153 16.89 3.02 -12.32
C VAL A 153 16.73 1.62 -11.70
N LEU A 154 17.14 1.47 -10.44
CA LEU A 154 17.02 0.21 -9.71
C LEU A 154 15.56 -0.24 -9.55
N LEU A 155 14.63 0.69 -9.34
CA LEU A 155 13.19 0.40 -9.35
C LEU A 155 12.70 -0.12 -10.71
N LYS A 156 13.21 0.43 -11.82
CA LYS A 156 12.91 -0.08 -13.17
C LYS A 156 13.46 -1.48 -13.40
N LEU A 157 14.63 -1.76 -12.82
CA LEU A 157 15.28 -3.09 -12.81
C LEU A 157 14.71 -4.06 -11.77
N LYS A 158 13.65 -3.68 -11.03
CA LYS A 158 13.05 -4.51 -9.97
C LYS A 158 14.03 -4.90 -8.85
N ARG A 159 14.93 -3.99 -8.47
CA ARG A 159 15.89 -4.13 -7.36
C ARG A 159 15.57 -3.18 -6.19
N PRO A 160 14.48 -3.43 -5.43
CA PRO A 160 13.99 -2.51 -4.42
C PRO A 160 14.90 -2.36 -3.18
N ASN A 161 15.62 -3.39 -2.72
CA ASN A 161 16.57 -3.27 -1.61
C ASN A 161 17.74 -2.36 -1.99
N ALA A 162 18.32 -2.57 -3.18
CA ALA A 162 19.37 -1.69 -3.70
C ALA A 162 18.88 -0.24 -3.83
N ALA A 163 17.64 -0.03 -4.31
CA ALA A 163 17.04 1.29 -4.38
C ALA A 163 16.86 1.94 -2.99
N ILE A 164 16.47 1.17 -1.97
CA ILE A 164 16.37 1.67 -0.59
C ILE A 164 17.73 2.11 -0.06
N ALA A 165 18.80 1.36 -0.32
CA ALA A 165 20.15 1.73 0.11
C ALA A 165 20.58 3.08 -0.51
N ASP A 166 20.37 3.26 -1.81
CA ASP A 166 20.63 4.52 -2.49
C ASP A 166 19.77 5.67 -1.95
N CYS A 167 18.47 5.45 -1.74
CA CYS A 167 17.60 6.47 -1.17
C CYS A 167 18.01 6.86 0.25
N ASN A 168 18.42 5.91 1.08
CA ASN A 168 18.94 6.19 2.42
C ASN A 168 20.20 7.05 2.34
N LYS A 169 21.10 6.74 1.40
CA LYS A 169 22.29 7.55 1.18
C LYS A 169 21.94 8.96 0.70
N ALA A 170 21.02 9.10 -0.25
CA ALA A 170 20.53 10.40 -0.71
C ALA A 170 19.94 11.24 0.43
N ILE A 171 19.10 10.64 1.28
CA ILE A 171 18.47 11.29 2.45
C ILE A 171 19.52 11.68 3.49
N SER A 172 20.55 10.86 3.70
CA SER A 172 21.64 11.20 4.63
C SER A 172 22.45 12.43 4.20
N ILE A 173 22.56 12.67 2.88
CA ILE A 173 23.25 13.82 2.30
C ILE A 173 22.32 15.03 2.25
N ASN A 174 21.08 14.84 1.82
CA ASN A 174 20.05 15.87 1.76
C ASN A 174 18.73 15.34 2.36
N PRO A 175 18.47 15.66 3.64
CA PRO A 175 17.25 15.25 4.35
C PRO A 175 15.96 15.81 3.75
N ASP A 176 16.03 16.87 2.92
CA ASP A 176 14.89 17.52 2.28
C ASP A 176 14.71 17.02 0.82
N SER A 177 15.28 15.87 0.46
CA SER A 177 15.12 15.31 -0.88
C SER A 177 13.77 14.60 -1.04
N ALA A 178 12.73 15.31 -1.49
CA ALA A 178 11.41 14.73 -1.80
C ALA A 178 11.51 13.52 -2.75
N THR A 179 12.37 13.62 -3.77
CA THR A 179 12.63 12.55 -4.75
C THR A 179 13.15 11.27 -4.09
N ALA A 180 14.06 11.38 -3.12
CA ALA A 180 14.61 10.21 -2.43
C ALA A 180 13.54 9.49 -1.59
N TYR A 181 12.69 10.23 -0.87
CA TYR A 181 11.55 9.64 -0.16
C TYR A 181 10.53 9.02 -1.12
N LYS A 182 10.21 9.68 -2.24
CA LYS A 182 9.29 9.15 -3.27
C LYS A 182 9.74 7.77 -3.74
N PHE A 183 11.03 7.61 -4.09
CA PHE A 183 11.55 6.34 -4.58
C PHE A 183 11.73 5.30 -3.47
N ARG A 184 12.10 5.69 -2.24
CA ARG A 184 12.15 4.76 -1.10
C ARG A 184 10.77 4.21 -0.76
N GLY A 185 9.75 5.07 -0.77
CA GLY A 185 8.37 4.67 -0.58
C GLY A 185 7.89 3.71 -1.65
N ARG A 186 8.25 3.95 -2.92
CA ARG A 186 7.96 3.02 -4.01
C ARG A 186 8.67 1.67 -3.86
N ALA A 187 9.92 1.68 -3.42
CA ALA A 187 10.68 0.45 -3.15
C ALA A 187 10.07 -0.36 -2.00
N ASN A 188 9.70 0.30 -0.90
CA ASN A 188 9.02 -0.32 0.23
C ASN A 188 7.68 -0.94 -0.20
N ARG A 189 6.90 -0.26 -1.06
CA ARG A 189 5.68 -0.81 -1.64
C ARG A 189 5.94 -2.10 -2.42
N LEU A 190 7.00 -2.14 -3.23
CA LEU A 190 7.36 -3.34 -4.00
C LEU A 190 7.74 -4.52 -3.09
N LEU A 191 8.23 -4.25 -1.88
CA LEU A 191 8.54 -5.26 -0.87
C LEU A 191 7.36 -5.59 0.06
N GLY A 192 6.16 -5.03 -0.17
CA GLY A 192 5.02 -5.19 0.73
C GLY A 192 5.18 -4.50 2.10
N LYS A 193 6.17 -3.60 2.23
CA LYS A 193 6.39 -2.78 3.43
C LYS A 193 5.45 -1.57 3.40
N TRP A 194 4.16 -1.84 3.56
CA TRP A 194 3.07 -0.87 3.32
C TRP A 194 3.14 0.37 4.22
N VAL A 195 3.50 0.19 5.50
CA VAL A 195 3.53 1.28 6.49
C VAL A 195 4.67 2.23 6.18
N GLU A 196 5.85 1.67 5.92
CA GLU A 196 7.06 2.38 5.53
C GLU A 196 6.86 3.09 4.19
N ALA A 197 6.21 2.43 3.23
CA ALA A 197 5.86 3.03 1.95
C ALA A 197 4.97 4.28 2.11
N LYS A 198 3.91 4.16 2.92
CA LYS A 198 2.99 5.28 3.19
C LYS A 198 3.71 6.45 3.86
N GLN A 199 4.53 6.16 4.88
CA GLN A 199 5.30 7.19 5.58
C GLN A 199 6.21 7.96 4.63
N ASP A 200 7.00 7.25 3.83
CA ASP A 200 7.92 7.87 2.87
C ASP A 200 7.19 8.70 1.80
N LEU A 201 6.11 8.17 1.23
CA LEU A 201 5.33 8.88 0.21
C LEU A 201 4.64 10.14 0.78
N ALA A 202 4.14 10.06 2.01
CA ALA A 202 3.58 11.23 2.70
C ALA A 202 4.63 12.30 2.98
N VAL A 203 5.84 11.90 3.39
CA VAL A 203 6.97 12.84 3.56
C VAL A 203 7.36 13.47 2.22
N ALA A 204 7.44 12.68 1.14
CA ALA A 204 7.73 13.19 -0.19
C ALA A 204 6.74 14.29 -0.59
N CYS A 205 5.43 14.01 -0.54
CA CYS A 205 4.39 14.98 -0.88
C CYS A 205 4.35 16.22 0.04
N LYS A 206 4.80 16.08 1.30
CA LYS A 206 4.90 17.18 2.25
C LYS A 206 6.06 18.12 1.92
N ILE A 207 7.21 17.57 1.51
CA ILE A 207 8.39 18.36 1.12
C ILE A 207 8.14 19.05 -0.22
N ASP A 208 7.72 18.28 -1.22
CA ASP A 208 7.39 18.79 -2.55
C ASP A 208 6.25 17.95 -3.15
N TYR A 209 5.13 18.60 -3.44
CA TYR A 209 3.96 17.88 -3.93
C TYR A 209 4.19 17.38 -5.36
N ASP A 210 4.09 16.06 -5.53
CA ASP A 210 4.20 15.38 -6.80
C ASP A 210 2.98 14.46 -7.00
N GLU A 211 2.35 14.57 -8.16
CA GLU A 211 1.11 13.84 -8.47
C GLU A 211 1.33 12.32 -8.44
N THR A 212 2.43 11.83 -9.00
CA THR A 212 2.77 10.39 -8.99
C THR A 212 3.00 9.86 -7.57
N ALA A 213 3.67 10.64 -6.70
CA ALA A 213 3.89 10.27 -5.31
C ALA A 213 2.55 10.20 -4.56
N ASN A 214 1.64 11.14 -4.82
CA ASN A 214 0.30 11.15 -4.23
C ASN A 214 -0.56 9.98 -4.74
N GLU A 215 -0.45 9.61 -6.01
CA GLU A 215 -1.10 8.41 -6.55
C GLU A 215 -0.59 7.14 -5.87
N TRP A 216 0.73 6.98 -5.75
CA TRP A 216 1.32 5.85 -5.04
C TRP A 216 0.95 5.84 -3.56
N LEU A 217 0.78 7.01 -2.93
CA LEU A 217 0.34 7.12 -1.54
C LEU A 217 -1.06 6.54 -1.38
N LYS A 218 -2.00 6.94 -2.23
CA LYS A 218 -3.37 6.41 -2.24
C LYS A 218 -3.42 4.91 -2.49
N GLU A 219 -2.47 4.39 -3.28
CA GLU A 219 -2.37 2.97 -3.57
C GLU A 219 -1.97 2.14 -2.33
N VAL A 220 -1.08 2.64 -1.48
CA VAL A 220 -0.62 1.91 -0.28
C VAL A 220 -1.53 2.08 0.93
N GLU A 221 -2.35 3.15 0.96
CA GLU A 221 -3.22 3.49 2.08
C GLU A 221 -4.15 2.34 2.54
N PRO A 222 -4.90 1.65 1.67
CA PRO A 222 -5.78 0.56 2.07
C PRO A 222 -5.05 -0.55 2.81
N ASN A 223 -3.89 -0.98 2.29
CA ASN A 223 -3.08 -2.04 2.89
C ASN A 223 -2.50 -1.65 4.25
N THR A 224 -2.18 -0.35 4.47
CA THR A 224 -1.74 0.10 5.80
C THR A 224 -2.84 -0.06 6.86
N VAL A 225 -4.09 0.30 6.53
CA VAL A 225 -5.22 0.20 7.46
C VAL A 225 -5.51 -1.26 7.82
N LEU A 226 -5.44 -2.15 6.82
CA LEU A 226 -5.64 -3.58 7.02
C LEU A 226 -4.53 -4.21 7.88
N LYS A 227 -3.26 -3.79 7.68
CA LYS A 227 -2.13 -4.27 8.47
C LYS A 227 -2.28 -3.89 9.96
N PHE A 228 -2.62 -2.64 10.26
CA PHE A 228 -2.82 -2.20 11.65
C PHE A 228 -3.96 -2.97 12.34
N LYS A 229 -5.05 -3.27 11.63
CA LYS A 229 -6.16 -4.05 12.21
C LYS A 229 -5.76 -5.49 12.54
N LYS A 230 -5.03 -6.17 11.64
CA LYS A 230 -4.51 -7.52 11.88
C LYS A 230 -3.54 -7.61 13.05
N GLU A 231 -2.79 -6.54 13.33
CA GLU A 231 -1.84 -6.50 14.46
C GLU A 231 -2.53 -6.22 15.81
N THR A 232 -3.78 -5.76 15.80
CA THR A 232 -4.56 -5.42 17.01
C THR A 232 -5.63 -6.45 17.41
N GLU A 233 -5.84 -7.48 16.59
CA GLU A 233 -6.73 -8.62 16.84
C GLU A 233 -5.95 -9.81 17.43
#